data_AF-A0A1V6EN57-F1
#
_entry.id   AF-A0A1V6EN57-F1
#
_cell.length_a   1.000
_cell.length_b   1.000
_cell.length_c   1.000
_cell.angle_alpha   90.00
_cell.angle_beta   90.00
_cell.angle_gamma   90.00
#
_symmetry.space_group_name_H-M   'P 1'
#
loop_
_entity.id
_entity.type
_entity.pdbx_description
1 polymer ?
#
loop_
_entity_poly.entity_id
_entity_poly.type
_entity_poly.pdbx_seq_one_letter_code
_entity_poly.pdbx_strand_id
1 'polypeptide(L)' 'MSCEPGKIQVLGVQEVKGEKVYVLRFLQGRNAKWVDIPFFAKYDPEATWFDQLKPAFGEEKFFFEKGRRRPKTNEILFE' A
#
# COMPACT_ATOMS: atom_id res chain seq x y z
N MET A 1 9.56 -3.39 6.31
CA MET A 1 9.14 -2.84 7.62
C MET A 1 8.21 -3.83 8.32
N SER A 2 8.41 -4.09 9.61
CA SER A 2 7.44 -4.81 10.43
C SER A 2 6.51 -3.80 11.09
N CYS A 3 5.20 -4.01 11.01
CA CYS A 3 4.17 -3.13 11.55
C CYS A 3 2.98 -3.95 12.07
N GLU A 4 2.05 -3.32 12.77
CA GLU A 4 0.87 -4.00 13.33
C GLU A 4 0.10 -4.90 12.33
N PRO A 5 -0.21 -4.44 11.09
CA PRO A 5 -0.93 -5.27 10.11
C PRO A 5 -0.08 -6.39 9.50
N GLY A 6 1.25 -6.34 9.62
CA GLY A 6 2.15 -7.36 9.10
C GLY A 6 3.56 -6.88 8.74
N LYS A 7 4.27 -7.70 7.95
CA LYS A 7 5.57 -7.37 7.37
C LYS A 7 5.37 -6.88 5.95
N ILE A 8 5.70 -5.61 5.72
CA ILE A 8 5.57 -4.92 4.44
C ILE A 8 6.95 -4.82 3.78
N GLN A 9 7.02 -5.10 2.48
CA GLN A 9 8.15 -4.83 1.63
C GLN A 9 7.87 -3.60 0.78
N VAL A 10 8.87 -2.71 0.66
CA VAL A 10 8.92 -1.68 -0.37
C VAL A 10 9.50 -2.32 -1.63
N LEU A 11 8.73 -2.36 -2.71
CA LEU A 11 9.20 -2.86 -4.01
C LEU A 11 9.99 -1.80 -4.76
N GLY A 12 9.64 -0.52 -4.57
CA GLY A 12 10.34 0.60 -5.18
C GLY A 12 9.48 1.86 -5.17
N VAL A 13 9.95 2.85 -5.92
CA VAL A 13 9.25 4.12 -6.16
C VAL A 13 8.91 4.18 -7.63
N GLN A 14 7.66 4.48 -7.96
CA GLN A 14 7.17 4.60 -9.33
C GLN A 14 6.41 5.91 -9.52
N GLU A 15 6.20 6.31 -10.77
CA GLU A 15 5.27 7.37 -11.14
C GLU A 15 4.03 6.73 -11.75
N VAL A 16 2.86 6.98 -11.17
CA VAL A 16 1.57 6.43 -11.62
C VAL A 16 0.58 7.58 -11.68
N LYS A 17 -0.05 7.79 -12.83
CA LYS A 17 -1.00 8.92 -13.06
C LYS A 17 -0.40 10.29 -12.71
N GLY A 18 0.91 10.47 -12.93
CA GLY A 18 1.63 11.71 -12.60
C GLY A 18 1.90 11.91 -11.09
N GLU A 19 1.58 10.94 -10.23
CA GLU A 19 1.91 10.96 -8.81
C GLU A 19 3.08 10.02 -8.54
N LYS A 20 4.10 10.52 -7.83
CA LYS A 20 5.20 9.67 -7.32
C LYS A 20 4.68 8.87 -6.12
N VAL A 21 4.83 7.55 -6.18
CA VAL A 21 4.26 6.62 -5.19
C VAL A 21 5.28 5.58 -4.76
N TYR A 22 5.16 5.12 -3.52
CA TYR A 22 5.78 3.87 -3.08
C TYR A 22 4.91 2.69 -3.54
N VAL A 23 5.54 1.69 -4.14
CA VAL A 23 4.90 0.40 -4.43
C VAL A 23 5.25 -0.56 -3.29
N LEU A 24 4.23 -1.09 -2.63
CA LEU A 24 4.36 -1.89 -1.41
C LEU A 24 3.67 -3.24 -1.58
N ARG A 25 4.09 -4.25 -0.81
CA ARG A 25 3.34 -5.51 -0.64
C ARG A 25 3.51 -6.09 0.75
N PHE A 26 2.56 -6.90 1.19
CA PHE A 26 2.76 -7.73 2.39
C PHE A 26 3.57 -8.98 2.04
N LEU A 27 4.67 -9.20 2.78
CA LEU A 27 5.35 -10.49 2.84
C LEU A 27 4.65 -11.44 3.81
N GLN A 28 4.07 -10.88 4.87
CA GLN A 28 3.29 -11.58 5.87
C GLN A 28 2.22 -10.61 6.37
N GLY A 29 0.95 -11.00 6.37
CA GLY A 29 -0.15 -10.17 6.88
C GLY A 29 -0.92 -10.89 7.98
N ARG A 30 -1.65 -10.14 8.82
CA ARG A 30 -2.64 -10.72 9.77
C ARG A 30 -3.74 -11.51 9.05
N ASN A 31 -3.99 -11.17 7.79
CA ASN A 31 -4.86 -11.93 6.89
C ASN A 31 -4.05 -12.39 5.68
N ALA A 32 -3.98 -13.70 5.45
CA ALA A 32 -3.24 -14.29 4.33
C ALA A 32 -3.71 -13.78 2.96
N LYS A 33 -4.96 -13.30 2.85
CA LYS A 33 -5.52 -12.73 1.61
C LYS A 33 -4.89 -11.39 1.20
N TRP A 34 -4.02 -10.80 2.02
CA TRP A 34 -3.32 -9.54 1.72
C TRP A 34 -1.90 -9.74 1.17
N VAL A 35 -1.35 -10.94 1.34
CA VAL A 35 0.03 -11.26 0.98
C VAL A 35 0.19 -11.25 -0.54
N ASP A 36 1.32 -10.73 -1.02
CA ASP A 36 1.68 -10.61 -2.44
C ASP A 36 0.72 -9.79 -3.31
N ILE A 37 -0.19 -9.03 -2.71
CA ILE A 37 -1.00 -8.04 -3.41
C ILE A 37 -0.30 -6.68 -3.31
N PRO A 38 0.12 -6.09 -4.44
CA PRO A 38 0.69 -4.74 -4.44
C PRO A 38 -0.33 -3.70 -3.98
N PHE A 39 0.14 -2.65 -3.32
CA PHE A 39 -0.65 -1.48 -3.00
C PHE A 39 0.25 -0.24 -2.97
N PHE A 40 -0.37 0.94 -3.02
CA PHE A 40 0.35 2.19 -3.19
C PHE A 40 0.20 3.10 -1.99
N ALA A 41 1.32 3.73 -1.63
CA ALA A 41 1.34 4.85 -0.69
C ALA A 41 1.92 6.08 -1.39
N LYS A 42 1.51 7.27 -0.96
CA LYS A 42 2.13 8.51 -1.43
C LYS A 42 3.61 8.49 -1.15
N TYR A 43 4.40 8.95 -2.12
CA TYR A 43 5.82 9.14 -1.88
C TYR A 43 6.01 10.26 -0.87
N ASP A 44 6.72 9.95 0.21
CA ASP A 44 7.13 10.87 1.25
C ASP A 44 8.60 10.57 1.58
N PRO A 45 9.55 11.47 1.25
CA PRO A 45 10.96 11.27 1.52
C PRO A 45 11.33 11.45 3.00
N GLU A 46 10.47 12.08 3.81
CA GLU A 46 10.70 12.26 5.25
C GLU A 46 10.11 11.12 6.08
N ALA A 47 9.21 10.33 5.49
CA ALA A 47 8.65 9.14 6.12
C ALA A 47 9.75 8.08 6.36
N THR A 48 9.98 7.78 7.63
CA THR A 48 10.87 6.72 8.10
C THR A 48 10.12 5.42 8.36
N TRP A 49 8.85 5.54 8.78
CA TRP A 49 8.01 4.42 9.20
C TRP A 49 6.72 4.33 8.37
N PHE A 50 6.13 3.14 8.30
CA PHE A 50 4.94 2.89 7.49
C PHE A 50 3.70 3.65 7.98
N ASP A 51 3.54 3.83 9.29
CA ASP A 51 2.43 4.56 9.90
C ASP A 51 2.45 6.08 9.63
N GLN A 52 3.57 6.60 9.10
CA GLN A 52 3.68 7.96 8.60
C GLN A 52 3.17 8.10 7.16
N LEU A 53 3.08 6.99 6.42
CA LEU A 53 2.65 7.00 5.03
C LEU A 53 1.13 7.10 4.90
N LYS A 54 0.70 7.74 3.81
CA LYS A 54 -0.71 7.87 3.44
C LYS A 54 -1.01 7.07 2.17
N PRO A 55 -2.25 6.57 1.99
CA PRO A 55 -2.65 5.94 0.73
C PRO A 55 -2.48 6.91 -0.46
N ALA A 56 -2.05 6.37 -1.60
CA ALA A 56 -1.92 7.14 -2.85
C ALA A 56 -3.30 7.49 -3.46
N PHE A 57 -3.31 8.31 -4.51
CA PHE A 57 -4.49 8.57 -5.35
C PHE A 57 -5.70 9.19 -4.63
N GLY A 58 -5.44 9.96 -3.57
CA GLY A 58 -6.49 10.66 -2.80
C GLY A 58 -7.32 9.75 -1.90
N GLU A 59 -6.88 8.51 -1.70
CA GLU A 59 -7.58 7.53 -0.88
C GLU A 59 -7.44 7.84 0.61
N GLU A 60 -8.53 7.67 1.37
CA GLU A 60 -8.52 7.97 2.82
C GLU A 60 -7.90 6.87 3.67
N LYS A 61 -7.95 5.63 3.19
CA LYS A 61 -7.56 4.43 3.93
C LYS A 61 -6.85 3.39 3.07
N PHE A 62 -5.96 2.60 3.65
CA PHE A 62 -5.39 1.42 2.98
C PHE A 62 -6.41 0.28 2.90
N PHE A 63 -6.25 -0.60 1.90
CA PHE A 63 -7.20 -1.68 1.60
C PHE A 63 -7.40 -2.70 2.74
N PHE A 64 -6.48 -2.76 3.70
CA PHE A 64 -6.53 -3.65 4.87
C PHE A 64 -7.12 -2.98 6.12
N GLU A 65 -7.39 -1.68 6.08
CA GLU A 65 -7.99 -0.95 7.20
C GLU A 65 -9.51 -1.16 7.28
N LYS A 66 -10.06 -1.10 8.50
CA LYS A 66 -11.49 -1.29 8.74
C LYS A 66 -12.32 -0.22 8.03
N GLY A 67 -13.41 -0.67 7.41
CA GLY A 67 -14.36 0.19 6.70
C GLY A 67 -14.04 0.42 5.22
N ARG A 68 -12.97 -0.19 4.69
CA ARG A 68 -12.67 -0.17 3.25
C ARG A 68 -12.97 -1.53 2.62
N ARG A 69 -13.66 -1.52 1.47
CA ARG A 69 -13.90 -2.76 0.70
C ARG A 69 -12.59 -3.24 0.09
N ARG A 70 -12.35 -4.56 0.10
CA ARG A 70 -11.24 -5.16 -0.66
C ARG A 70 -11.41 -4.76 -2.14
N PRO A 71 -10.43 -4.07 -2.75
CA PRO A 71 -10.50 -3.76 -4.16
C PRO A 71 -10.44 -5.07 -4.96
N LYS A 72 -11.16 -5.14 -6.08
CA LYS A 72 -11.00 -6.25 -7.02
C LYS A 72 -9.59 -6.19 -7.60
N THR A 73 -8.99 -7.33 -7.97
CA THR A 73 -7.60 -7.38 -8.47
C THR A 73 -7.33 -6.38 -9.60
N ASN A 74 -8.32 -6.17 -10.47
CA ASN A 74 -8.24 -5.23 -11.61
C ASN A 74 -8.36 -3.74 -11.20
N GLU A 75 -8.78 -3.44 -9.97
CA GLU A 75 -8.82 -2.07 -9.43
C GLU A 75 -7.45 -1.67 -8.85
N ILE A 76 -6.56 -2.65 -8.62
CA ILE A 76 -5.22 -2.46 -8.03
C ILE A 76 -4.16 -2.37 -9.13
N LEU A 77 -4.32 -3.17 -10.18
CA LEU A 77 -3.51 -3.13 -11.41
C LEU A 77 -4.35 -2.42 -12.46
N PHE A 78 -4.14 -1.11 -12.62
CA PHE A 78 -4.87 -0.27 -13.57
C PHE A 78 -4.81 -0.84 -15.00
N GLU A 79 -5.89 -0.67 -15.78
CA GLU A 79 -5.88 -0.76 -17.25
C GLU A 79 -4.84 0.19 -17.87
#